data_AF-A0A838DQB4-F1
#
_entry.id   AF-A0A838DQB4-F1
#
_cell.length_a   1.000
_cell.length_b   1.000
_cell.length_c   1.000
_cell.angle_alpha   90.00
_cell.angle_beta   90.00
_cell.angle_gamma   90.00
#
_symmetry.space_group_name_H-M   'P 1'
#
loop_
_entity.id
_entity.type
_entity.pdbx_description
1 polymer ?
#
loop_
_entity_poly.entity_id
_entity_poly.type
_entity_poly.pdbx_seq_one_letter_code
_entity_poly.pdbx_strand_id
1 'polypeptide(L)'
;MASKKACLIINPRAGENVAKINDILAVLSAAGWKTELALKEYGGHAMTLATRAADDDYDMIIAYGGDGTLNQVVNGIMNGKGQHSIFGVLPGGTANVWASESGVPPDPIRAALSLVDSEVRKVDIGHVEIEGLTFLDATTGEQNGQQDKKSKKASKKANRKVQAPSDAKHHFLLMAGLGIDAAVMGSVSKPLKYHIGPLAVGVAAAQKLPEQHPFPVEVRSKGTDGEESVLWKGEALQVVVGNTRKYGDLVEMTPDAYIDDGLLDVCVITAGNPISTMQQVTSLLLRRRPDNTTAEYFRGAHLHISVPASIDLQLDGSTGKLKDYLSKSDRKALEQAQDATRVMVNYRFDAMPRALRAAIPRSYDNTLFKKDEQKDEGQTVAQNLEAGQADQHMEEHAEEHNNKHGEEVHGELLDKINALLDHGRKVTIVGMSPNKVKKHTYHIIAGTTVKQATGEVRPCAVLVDENATVLDHDGRRVTPDAFHELKEGDTIAVDGSKSKRGVIHPEHVVI
;
A
#
# COMPACT_ATOMS: atom_id res chain seq x y z
N MET A 1 -1.11 9.63 28.53
CA MET A 1 -0.10 9.07 27.60
C MET A 1 0.31 10.18 26.65
N ALA A 2 1.56 10.24 26.18
CA ALA A 2 1.91 11.17 25.11
C ALA A 2 1.06 10.85 23.86
N SER A 3 0.43 11.85 23.26
CA SER A 3 -0.37 11.67 22.05
C SER A 3 0.55 11.27 20.89
N LYS A 4 0.17 10.21 20.16
CA LYS A 4 0.91 9.75 18.98
C LYS A 4 0.76 10.76 17.85
N LYS A 5 1.85 11.05 17.14
CA LYS A 5 1.88 12.03 16.03
C LYS A 5 1.71 11.32 14.69
N ALA A 6 0.81 11.83 13.86
CA ALA A 6 0.64 11.37 12.48
C ALA A 6 0.83 12.52 11.49
N CYS A 7 1.47 12.26 10.36
CA CYS A 7 1.53 13.19 9.23
C CYS A 7 0.70 12.63 8.07
N LEU A 8 -0.36 13.33 7.68
CA LEU A 8 -1.23 12.96 6.56
C LEU A 8 -0.78 13.72 5.31
N ILE A 9 -0.07 13.02 4.42
CA ILE A 9 0.44 13.56 3.15
C ILE A 9 -0.62 13.35 2.06
N ILE A 10 -1.14 14.45 1.55
CA ILE A 10 -2.33 14.45 0.68
C ILE A 10 -1.94 14.83 -0.74
N ASN A 11 -2.30 13.99 -1.70
CA ASN A 11 -2.34 14.36 -3.11
C ASN A 11 -3.75 14.86 -3.46
N PRO A 12 -4.00 16.17 -3.65
CA PRO A 12 -5.36 16.71 -3.71
C PRO A 12 -6.23 16.18 -4.85
N ARG A 13 -5.64 15.74 -5.97
CA ARG A 13 -6.32 15.18 -7.17
C ARG A 13 -7.59 15.97 -7.54
N ALA A 14 -7.41 17.19 -8.05
CA ALA A 14 -8.51 18.11 -8.40
C ALA A 14 -9.52 18.39 -7.26
N GLY A 15 -9.14 18.15 -6.00
CA GLY A 15 -9.96 18.40 -4.82
C GLY A 15 -10.71 17.17 -4.29
N GLU A 16 -10.74 16.05 -5.02
CA GLU A 16 -11.44 14.82 -4.61
C GLU A 16 -10.95 14.32 -3.24
N ASN A 17 -9.63 14.25 -3.08
CA ASN A 17 -9.00 13.79 -1.83
C ASN A 17 -9.06 14.86 -0.72
N VAL A 18 -9.55 16.06 -1.00
CA VAL A 18 -9.72 17.11 0.03
C VAL A 18 -11.09 17.00 0.70
N ALA A 19 -12.09 16.47 -0.01
CA ALA A 19 -13.48 16.45 0.44
C ALA A 19 -13.73 15.66 1.73
N LYS A 20 -12.94 14.60 1.98
CA LYS A 20 -13.10 13.67 3.13
C LYS A 20 -12.12 13.91 4.27
N ILE A 21 -11.28 14.94 4.19
CA ILE A 21 -10.22 15.20 5.19
C ILE A 21 -10.80 15.36 6.60
N ASN A 22 -11.94 16.04 6.74
CA ASN A 22 -12.54 16.28 8.05
C ASN A 22 -13.09 14.98 8.68
N ASP A 23 -13.66 14.08 7.88
CA ASP A 23 -14.09 12.74 8.32
C ASP A 23 -12.89 11.92 8.81
N ILE A 24 -11.83 11.85 7.99
CA ILE A 24 -10.58 11.13 8.32
C ILE A 24 -9.97 11.68 9.62
N LEU A 25 -9.91 13.01 9.76
CA LEU A 25 -9.36 13.65 10.94
C LEU A 25 -10.20 13.40 12.19
N ALA A 26 -11.52 13.31 12.08
CA ALA A 26 -12.39 12.97 13.20
C ALA A 26 -12.08 11.55 13.69
N VAL A 27 -11.96 10.59 12.78
CA VAL A 27 -11.60 9.19 13.09
C VAL A 27 -10.23 9.10 13.75
N LEU A 28 -9.18 9.68 13.13
CA LEU A 28 -7.83 9.65 13.68
C LEU A 28 -7.74 10.36 15.05
N SER A 29 -8.47 11.48 15.22
CA SER A 29 -8.52 12.20 16.50
C SER A 29 -9.23 11.38 17.59
N ALA A 30 -10.29 10.66 17.25
CA ALA A 30 -10.99 9.76 18.18
C ALA A 30 -10.06 8.61 18.65
N ALA A 31 -9.14 8.17 17.79
CA ALA A 31 -8.11 7.21 18.14
C ALA A 31 -6.89 7.82 18.89
N GLY A 32 -6.91 9.13 19.19
CA GLY A 32 -5.88 9.82 19.97
C GLY A 32 -4.68 10.30 19.16
N TRP A 33 -4.74 10.24 17.82
CA TRP A 33 -3.69 10.76 16.96
C TRP A 33 -3.73 12.28 16.84
N LYS A 34 -2.58 12.92 17.05
CA LYS A 34 -2.36 14.32 16.68
C LYS A 34 -1.89 14.35 15.22
N THR A 35 -2.83 14.57 14.31
CA THR A 35 -2.57 14.53 12.87
C THR A 35 -2.27 15.93 12.29
N GLU A 36 -1.09 16.09 11.71
CA GLU A 36 -0.72 17.23 10.86
C GLU A 36 -1.06 16.92 9.39
N LEU A 37 -1.49 17.94 8.64
CA LEU A 37 -1.80 17.83 7.22
C LEU A 37 -0.65 18.39 6.38
N ALA A 38 -0.22 17.64 5.37
CA ALA A 38 0.82 18.04 4.45
C ALA A 38 0.31 17.91 3.00
N LEU A 39 0.01 19.03 2.34
CA LEU A 39 -0.54 19.01 0.99
C LEU A 39 0.58 19.01 -0.06
N LYS A 40 0.51 18.05 -0.99
CA LYS A 40 1.39 18.00 -2.15
C LYS A 40 1.03 19.09 -3.16
N GLU A 41 2.01 19.92 -3.49
CA GLU A 41 1.85 21.04 -4.43
C GLU A 41 2.35 20.73 -5.86
N TYR A 42 3.42 19.94 -5.99
CA TYR A 42 4.05 19.62 -7.27
C TYR A 42 4.52 18.16 -7.33
N GLY A 43 5.01 17.71 -8.49
CA GLY A 43 5.53 16.34 -8.66
C GLY A 43 6.79 16.11 -7.82
N GLY A 44 6.85 15.01 -7.06
CA GLY A 44 7.97 14.70 -6.17
C GLY A 44 7.85 15.32 -4.76
N HIS A 45 6.97 16.31 -4.53
CA HIS A 45 6.85 16.98 -3.24
C HIS A 45 6.47 16.04 -2.08
N ALA A 46 5.68 14.97 -2.34
CA ALA A 46 5.31 14.03 -1.28
C ALA A 46 6.52 13.32 -0.64
N MET A 47 7.59 13.10 -1.42
CA MET A 47 8.83 12.52 -0.91
C MET A 47 9.51 13.46 0.09
N THR A 48 9.63 14.74 -0.26
CA THR A 48 10.19 15.76 0.64
C THR A 48 9.39 15.89 1.93
N LEU A 49 8.05 15.88 1.83
CA LEU A 49 7.17 15.93 3.00
C LEU A 49 7.35 14.70 3.90
N ALA A 50 7.47 13.51 3.31
CA ALA A 50 7.69 12.27 4.05
C ALA A 50 9.08 12.20 4.69
N THR A 51 10.14 12.64 3.99
CA THR A 51 11.48 12.74 4.57
C THR A 51 11.49 13.66 5.79
N ARG A 52 10.87 14.83 5.68
CA ARG A 52 10.76 15.76 6.80
C ARG A 52 9.97 15.15 7.97
N ALA A 53 8.83 14.51 7.68
CA ALA A 53 8.04 13.86 8.73
C ALA A 53 8.82 12.73 9.42
N ALA A 54 9.62 11.96 8.67
CA ALA A 54 10.49 10.95 9.24
C ALA A 54 11.60 11.58 10.11
N ASP A 55 12.22 12.67 9.66
CA ASP A 55 13.25 13.41 10.41
C ASP A 55 12.69 14.10 11.67
N ASP A 56 11.40 14.47 11.66
CA ASP A 56 10.68 15.09 12.77
C ASP A 56 10.06 14.06 13.75
N ASP A 57 10.47 12.78 13.63
CA ASP A 57 10.06 11.63 14.46
C ASP A 57 8.54 11.44 14.58
N TYR A 58 7.84 11.50 13.44
CA TYR A 58 6.43 11.12 13.40
C TYR A 58 6.24 9.62 13.61
N ASP A 59 5.31 9.22 14.49
CA ASP A 59 4.98 7.82 14.75
C ASP A 59 4.38 7.13 13.51
N MET A 60 3.54 7.87 12.77
CA MET A 60 2.89 7.39 11.54
C MET A 60 2.93 8.45 10.42
N ILE A 61 3.22 8.01 9.20
CA ILE A 61 3.18 8.84 7.99
C ILE A 61 2.20 8.20 7.01
N ILE A 62 1.11 8.91 6.70
CA ILE A 62 -0.03 8.38 5.97
C ILE A 62 -0.03 8.97 4.55
N ALA A 63 0.06 8.12 3.54
CA ALA A 63 -0.08 8.51 2.15
C ALA A 63 -1.56 8.51 1.75
N TYR A 64 -2.13 9.68 1.45
CA TYR A 64 -3.48 9.80 0.88
C TYR A 64 -3.39 10.14 -0.61
N GLY A 65 -3.54 9.11 -1.45
CA GLY A 65 -3.37 9.19 -2.90
C GLY A 65 -3.31 7.81 -3.55
N GLY A 66 -2.69 7.74 -4.73
CA GLY A 66 -2.43 6.47 -5.41
C GLY A 66 -1.03 5.92 -5.17
N ASP A 67 -0.68 4.86 -5.88
CA ASP A 67 0.59 4.12 -5.70
C ASP A 67 1.82 5.02 -5.86
N GLY A 68 1.83 5.96 -6.82
CA GLY A 68 2.92 6.92 -6.94
C GLY A 68 3.06 7.92 -5.79
N THR A 69 1.97 8.19 -5.04
CA THR A 69 2.03 8.98 -3.79
C THR A 69 2.61 8.13 -2.67
N LEU A 70 2.17 6.88 -2.56
CA LEU A 70 2.70 5.91 -1.61
C LEU A 70 4.20 5.65 -1.85
N ASN A 71 4.64 5.45 -3.09
CA ASN A 71 6.04 5.27 -3.46
C ASN A 71 6.91 6.46 -3.02
N GLN A 72 6.43 7.69 -3.22
CA GLN A 72 7.12 8.89 -2.75
C GLN A 72 7.20 8.93 -1.23
N VAL A 73 6.14 8.54 -0.51
CA VAL A 73 6.16 8.46 0.95
C VAL A 73 7.16 7.40 1.43
N VAL A 74 7.14 6.20 0.86
CA VAL A 74 8.09 5.10 1.15
C VAL A 74 9.53 5.56 0.93
N ASN A 75 9.82 6.14 -0.24
CA ASN A 75 11.17 6.65 -0.55
C ASN A 75 11.55 7.80 0.39
N GLY A 76 10.61 8.66 0.79
CA GLY A 76 10.86 9.73 1.74
C GLY A 76 11.28 9.22 3.11
N ILE A 77 10.60 8.19 3.62
CA ILE A 77 10.94 7.53 4.89
C ILE A 77 12.30 6.81 4.79
N MET A 78 12.54 6.08 3.70
CA MET A 78 13.80 5.36 3.49
C MET A 78 15.02 6.28 3.43
N ASN A 79 14.85 7.48 2.86
CA ASN A 79 15.91 8.50 2.77
C ASN A 79 15.97 9.43 3.99
N GLY A 80 14.98 9.36 4.90
CA GLY A 80 14.98 10.09 6.17
C GLY A 80 15.70 9.34 7.30
N LYS A 81 15.86 10.00 8.45
CA LYS A 81 16.48 9.43 9.66
C LYS A 81 15.51 8.54 10.45
N GLY A 82 14.20 8.76 10.31
CA GLY A 82 13.15 8.09 11.08
C GLY A 82 12.59 6.82 10.45
N GLN A 83 13.41 5.83 10.08
CA GLN A 83 12.93 4.54 9.53
C GLN A 83 12.06 3.73 10.53
N HIS A 84 11.97 4.19 11.79
CA HIS A 84 11.02 3.69 12.77
C HIS A 84 9.56 4.08 12.50
N SER A 85 9.28 5.06 11.64
CA SER A 85 7.94 5.56 11.37
C SER A 85 7.11 4.47 10.68
N ILE A 86 5.84 4.38 11.06
CA ILE A 86 4.89 3.44 10.44
C ILE A 86 4.31 4.13 9.21
N PHE A 87 4.38 3.52 8.04
CA PHE A 87 3.61 4.05 6.91
C PHE A 87 2.18 3.48 6.91
N GLY A 88 1.21 4.35 6.59
CA GLY A 88 -0.18 4.00 6.35
C GLY A 88 -0.63 4.50 4.98
N VAL A 89 -1.72 3.95 4.47
CA VAL A 89 -2.31 4.37 3.18
C VAL A 89 -3.79 4.70 3.35
N LEU A 90 -4.23 5.76 2.70
CA LEU A 90 -5.63 6.03 2.41
C LEU A 90 -5.80 6.03 0.89
N PRO A 91 -6.69 5.19 0.32
CA PRO A 91 -6.87 5.14 -1.13
C PRO A 91 -7.42 6.46 -1.66
N GLY A 92 -6.71 7.04 -2.62
CA GLY A 92 -7.12 8.26 -3.35
C GLY A 92 -6.64 8.28 -4.80
N GLY A 93 -6.09 7.16 -5.28
CA GLY A 93 -5.59 6.94 -6.63
C GLY A 93 -6.53 6.11 -7.49
N THR A 94 -6.02 5.67 -8.65
CA THR A 94 -6.78 4.87 -9.61
C THR A 94 -6.71 3.38 -9.29
N ALA A 95 -5.50 2.83 -9.13
CA ALA A 95 -5.30 1.41 -8.87
C ALA A 95 -5.28 1.09 -7.37
N ASN A 96 -4.45 1.80 -6.58
CA ASN A 96 -4.34 1.60 -5.13
C ASN A 96 -3.96 0.14 -4.79
N VAL A 97 -2.97 -0.37 -5.52
CA VAL A 97 -2.54 -1.77 -5.47
C VAL A 97 -2.20 -2.19 -4.05
N TRP A 98 -1.37 -1.41 -3.36
CA TRP A 98 -1.01 -1.71 -1.97
C TRP A 98 -2.23 -1.82 -1.07
N ALA A 99 -3.18 -0.89 -1.18
CA ALA A 99 -4.38 -0.90 -0.37
C ALA A 99 -5.22 -2.15 -0.62
N SER A 100 -5.42 -2.51 -1.89
CA SER A 100 -6.14 -3.74 -2.28
C SER A 100 -5.44 -5.00 -1.77
N GLU A 101 -4.12 -5.12 -1.97
CA GLU A 101 -3.37 -6.32 -1.57
C GLU A 101 -3.18 -6.44 -0.06
N SER A 102 -3.20 -5.33 0.70
CA SER A 102 -3.09 -5.32 2.16
C SER A 102 -4.43 -5.26 2.91
N GLY A 103 -5.55 -5.38 2.19
CA GLY A 103 -6.89 -5.39 2.79
C GLY A 103 -7.38 -4.04 3.33
N VAL A 104 -6.77 -2.92 2.91
CA VAL A 104 -7.24 -1.59 3.25
C VAL A 104 -8.49 -1.27 2.41
N PRO A 105 -9.62 -0.91 3.03
CA PRO A 105 -10.86 -0.59 2.31
C PRO A 105 -10.69 0.56 1.31
N PRO A 106 -11.37 0.54 0.15
CA PRO A 106 -11.25 1.58 -0.87
C PRO A 106 -11.87 2.93 -0.46
N ASP A 107 -12.85 2.92 0.45
CA ASP A 107 -13.39 4.15 1.02
C ASP A 107 -12.40 4.75 2.03
N PRO A 108 -12.01 6.04 1.89
CA PRO A 108 -10.96 6.63 2.71
C PRO A 108 -11.35 6.80 4.19
N ILE A 109 -12.64 6.86 4.53
CA ILE A 109 -13.09 6.93 5.94
C ILE A 109 -12.93 5.54 6.57
N ARG A 110 -13.34 4.49 5.85
CA ARG A 110 -13.13 3.09 6.27
C ARG A 110 -11.65 2.71 6.31
N ALA A 111 -10.84 3.23 5.39
CA ALA A 111 -9.39 3.09 5.46
C ALA A 111 -8.81 3.77 6.71
N ALA A 112 -9.31 4.95 7.09
CA ALA A 112 -8.88 5.59 8.33
C ALA A 112 -9.26 4.76 9.57
N LEU A 113 -10.45 4.15 9.57
CA LEU A 113 -10.86 3.20 10.61
C LEU A 113 -9.95 1.96 10.65
N SER A 114 -9.60 1.37 9.51
CA SER A 114 -8.71 0.22 9.46
C SER A 114 -7.27 0.53 9.86
N LEU A 115 -6.81 1.78 9.69
CA LEU A 115 -5.53 2.25 10.24
C LEU A 115 -5.56 2.33 11.78
N VAL A 116 -6.71 2.64 12.38
CA VAL A 116 -6.87 2.61 13.84
C VAL A 116 -6.77 1.18 14.35
N ASP A 117 -7.49 0.25 13.73
CA ASP A 117 -7.45 -1.18 14.03
C ASP A 117 -6.41 -1.92 13.18
N SER A 118 -5.20 -1.38 13.17
CA SER A 118 -4.07 -1.98 12.49
C SER A 118 -3.11 -2.66 13.47
N GLU A 119 -2.38 -3.63 12.96
CA GLU A 119 -1.13 -4.07 13.53
C GLU A 119 0.06 -3.52 12.73
N VAL A 120 1.20 -3.42 13.40
CA VAL A 120 2.43 -2.97 12.75
C VAL A 120 3.22 -4.18 12.30
N ARG A 121 3.40 -4.32 10.99
CA ARG A 121 4.17 -5.39 10.38
C ARG A 121 5.41 -4.82 9.71
N LYS A 122 6.52 -5.56 9.77
CA LYS A 122 7.71 -5.20 8.98
C LYS A 122 7.54 -5.78 7.58
N VAL A 123 7.90 -5.00 6.58
CA VAL A 123 7.78 -5.34 5.16
C VAL A 123 9.11 -5.12 4.47
N ASP A 124 9.33 -5.92 3.44
CA ASP A 124 10.48 -5.83 2.56
C ASP A 124 10.29 -4.68 1.57
N ILE A 125 11.40 -4.12 1.13
CA ILE A 125 11.43 -3.03 0.14
C ILE A 125 12.40 -3.40 -0.96
N GLY A 126 11.98 -3.27 -2.21
CA GLY A 126 12.89 -3.40 -3.34
C GLY A 126 13.78 -2.18 -3.47
N HIS A 127 15.07 -2.40 -3.69
CA HIS A 127 16.03 -1.35 -4.06
C HIS A 127 16.51 -1.59 -5.49
N VAL A 128 16.66 -0.52 -6.27
CA VAL A 128 17.23 -0.57 -7.62
C VAL A 128 18.40 0.40 -7.75
N GLU A 129 19.47 -0.08 -8.37
CA GLU A 129 20.65 0.72 -8.72
C GLU A 129 21.14 0.38 -10.13
N ILE A 130 21.74 1.33 -10.83
CA ILE A 130 22.45 1.07 -12.09
C ILE A 130 23.93 0.82 -11.79
N GLU A 131 24.41 -0.38 -12.06
CA GLU A 131 25.81 -0.75 -11.79
C GLU A 131 26.75 -0.36 -12.93
N GLY A 132 26.26 -0.36 -14.16
CA GLY A 132 27.11 -0.26 -15.34
C GLY A 132 26.35 -0.03 -16.63
N LEU A 133 27.03 0.59 -17.59
CA LEU A 133 26.67 0.57 -19.00
C LEU A 133 27.66 -0.30 -19.76
N THR A 134 27.14 -1.24 -20.55
CA THR A 134 27.94 -2.09 -21.44
C THR A 134 27.70 -1.68 -22.88
N PHE A 135 28.74 -1.22 -23.58
CA PHE A 135 28.65 -0.82 -24.98
C PHE A 135 29.01 -2.00 -25.88
N LEU A 136 28.07 -2.43 -26.72
CA LEU A 136 28.26 -3.55 -27.64
C LEU A 136 28.98 -3.07 -28.91
N ASP A 137 30.27 -3.40 -29.05
CA ASP A 137 31.08 -3.04 -30.22
C ASP A 137 30.50 -3.62 -31.52
N ALA A 138 30.53 -2.82 -32.58
CA ALA A 138 30.09 -3.19 -33.92
C ALA A 138 31.15 -3.96 -34.71
N THR A 139 31.59 -5.13 -34.25
CA THR A 139 32.44 -6.00 -35.07
C THR A 139 32.41 -7.47 -34.64
N THR A 140 31.59 -8.28 -35.31
CA THR A 140 31.92 -9.68 -35.65
C THR A 140 31.48 -9.96 -37.08
N GLY A 141 32.11 -9.27 -38.02
CA GLY A 141 32.31 -9.79 -39.37
C GLY A 141 33.72 -10.38 -39.41
N GLU A 142 33.83 -11.65 -39.74
CA GLU A 142 35.10 -12.34 -39.95
C GLU A 142 36.02 -11.52 -40.86
N GLN A 143 37.16 -11.04 -40.35
CA GLN A 143 38.33 -10.78 -41.18
C GLN A 143 39.62 -11.14 -40.46
N ASN A 144 40.44 -11.86 -41.20
CA ASN A 144 41.70 -12.49 -40.83
C ASN A 144 42.72 -11.55 -40.18
N GLY A 145 43.43 -12.11 -39.20
CA GLY A 145 44.87 -11.96 -38.97
C GLY A 145 45.51 -10.59 -39.15
N GLN A 146 45.58 -9.80 -38.07
CA GLN A 146 46.85 -9.33 -37.52
C GLN A 146 46.61 -8.62 -36.18
N GLN A 147 47.49 -8.91 -35.23
CA GLN A 147 47.51 -8.33 -33.89
C GLN A 147 47.38 -6.82 -33.93
N ASP A 148 46.41 -6.26 -33.21
CA ASP A 148 46.41 -4.83 -32.96
C ASP A 148 46.09 -4.52 -31.50
N LYS A 149 47.06 -3.90 -30.83
CA LYS A 149 47.02 -3.47 -29.41
C LYS A 149 45.87 -2.49 -29.11
N LYS A 150 45.09 -2.06 -30.12
CA LYS A 150 43.87 -1.25 -30.00
C LYS A 150 42.66 -2.03 -29.48
N SER A 151 42.52 -3.33 -29.77
CA SER A 151 41.40 -4.14 -29.29
C SER A 151 41.41 -4.35 -27.77
N LYS A 152 42.60 -4.39 -27.14
CA LYS A 152 42.76 -4.41 -25.68
C LYS A 152 42.43 -3.07 -24.98
N LYS A 153 42.42 -1.95 -25.70
CA LYS A 153 41.98 -0.64 -25.18
C LYS A 153 40.48 -0.42 -25.35
N ALA A 154 39.87 -1.00 -26.38
CA ALA A 154 38.42 -1.01 -26.59
C ALA A 154 37.70 -1.91 -25.57
N SER A 155 38.23 -3.12 -25.32
CA SER A 155 37.66 -4.04 -24.32
C SER A 155 37.75 -3.52 -22.87
N LYS A 156 38.73 -2.65 -22.56
CA LYS A 156 38.82 -1.94 -21.26
C LYS A 156 37.83 -0.77 -21.14
N LYS A 157 37.25 -0.31 -22.25
CA LYS A 157 36.26 0.79 -22.31
C LYS A 157 34.81 0.28 -22.26
N ALA A 158 34.58 -0.96 -22.69
CA ALA A 158 33.26 -1.60 -22.76
C ALA A 158 32.64 -1.93 -21.40
N ASN A 159 33.45 -2.02 -20.33
CA ASN A 159 33.00 -2.38 -18.99
C ASN A 159 33.26 -1.24 -17.99
N ARG A 160 32.65 -0.09 -18.25
CA ARG A 160 32.77 1.08 -17.38
C ARG A 160 31.73 0.95 -16.25
N LYS A 161 32.19 0.59 -15.04
CA LYS A 161 31.38 0.73 -13.83
C LYS A 161 30.88 2.17 -13.75
N VAL A 162 29.58 2.34 -13.56
CA VAL A 162 28.99 3.66 -13.36
C VAL A 162 29.61 4.25 -12.09
N GLN A 163 30.09 5.49 -12.17
CA GLN A 163 30.40 6.24 -10.95
C GLN A 163 29.07 6.68 -10.36
N ALA A 164 28.77 6.21 -9.14
CA ALA A 164 27.52 6.44 -8.42
C ALA A 164 26.98 7.87 -8.63
N PRO A 165 25.78 8.03 -9.18
CA PRO A 165 25.17 9.34 -9.34
C PRO A 165 23.83 9.46 -8.65
N SER A 166 23.67 10.61 -7.97
CA SER A 166 22.60 10.94 -7.03
C SER A 166 22.71 10.15 -5.72
N ASP A 167 22.94 10.85 -4.60
CA ASP A 167 22.93 10.27 -3.25
C ASP A 167 21.55 9.65 -2.88
N ALA A 168 20.51 9.90 -3.67
CA ALA A 168 19.18 9.36 -3.43
C ALA A 168 19.10 7.90 -3.91
N LYS A 169 18.86 7.00 -2.96
CA LYS A 169 18.56 5.60 -3.24
C LYS A 169 17.12 5.48 -3.75
N HIS A 170 16.93 4.67 -4.78
CA HIS A 170 15.62 4.43 -5.37
C HIS A 170 15.04 3.11 -4.88
N HIS A 171 13.81 3.20 -4.39
CA HIS A 171 13.09 2.09 -3.78
C HIS A 171 11.72 1.91 -4.43
N PHE A 172 11.21 0.68 -4.37
CA PHE A 172 9.86 0.33 -4.75
C PHE A 172 9.24 -0.60 -3.70
N LEU A 173 7.96 -0.42 -3.43
CA LEU A 173 7.18 -1.25 -2.52
C LEU A 173 6.45 -2.36 -3.27
N LEU A 174 5.99 -2.11 -4.49
CA LEU A 174 5.13 -3.01 -5.26
C LEU A 174 5.92 -3.72 -6.34
N MET A 175 6.47 -2.96 -7.28
CA MET A 175 7.13 -3.52 -8.46
C MET A 175 8.00 -2.51 -9.20
N ALA A 176 8.97 -3.06 -9.91
CA ALA A 176 9.70 -2.40 -10.98
C ALA A 176 9.38 -3.07 -12.33
N GLY A 177 9.16 -2.26 -13.37
CA GLY A 177 8.90 -2.73 -14.73
C GLY A 177 9.95 -2.26 -15.71
N LEU A 178 10.36 -3.15 -16.63
CA LEU A 178 11.21 -2.87 -17.79
C LEU A 178 10.46 -3.28 -19.06
N GLY A 179 10.23 -2.34 -19.98
CA GLY A 179 9.51 -2.58 -21.23
C GLY A 179 8.13 -1.91 -21.28
N ILE A 180 7.10 -2.70 -21.60
CA ILE A 180 5.73 -2.26 -21.93
C ILE A 180 5.17 -1.23 -20.93
N ASP A 181 5.40 -1.40 -19.64
CA ASP A 181 4.88 -0.52 -18.60
C ASP A 181 5.35 0.92 -18.67
N ALA A 182 6.62 1.13 -19.03
CA ALA A 182 7.14 2.47 -19.16
C ALA A 182 6.60 3.16 -20.42
N ALA A 183 6.35 2.39 -21.50
CA ALA A 183 5.73 2.87 -22.73
C ALA A 183 4.20 3.12 -22.58
N VAL A 184 3.49 2.27 -21.85
CA VAL A 184 2.05 2.41 -21.56
C VAL A 184 1.81 3.58 -20.60
N MET A 185 2.62 3.73 -19.55
CA MET A 185 2.43 4.84 -18.58
C MET A 185 2.69 6.22 -19.18
N GLY A 186 3.51 6.30 -20.24
CA GLY A 186 3.75 7.52 -21.02
C GLY A 186 2.64 7.88 -22.03
N SER A 187 1.73 6.96 -22.36
CA SER A 187 0.73 7.13 -23.45
C SER A 187 -0.72 7.18 -22.99
N VAL A 188 -1.02 6.82 -21.73
CA VAL A 188 -2.35 7.02 -21.14
C VAL A 188 -2.50 8.46 -20.65
N SER A 189 -3.41 9.23 -21.25
CA SER A 189 -3.65 10.62 -20.86
C SER A 189 -4.09 10.72 -19.39
N LYS A 190 -3.62 11.77 -18.68
CA LYS A 190 -3.99 12.00 -17.27
C LYS A 190 -5.52 11.93 -17.02
N PRO A 191 -6.40 12.47 -17.88
CA PRO A 191 -7.85 12.34 -17.72
C PRO A 191 -8.36 10.90 -17.77
N LEU A 192 -7.81 10.06 -18.65
CA LEU A 192 -8.17 8.64 -18.78
C LEU A 192 -7.81 7.85 -17.51
N LYS A 193 -6.65 8.16 -16.91
CA LYS A 193 -6.24 7.58 -15.62
C LYS A 193 -7.22 7.92 -14.50
N TYR A 194 -7.92 9.05 -14.56
CA TYR A 194 -8.80 9.49 -13.49
C TYR A 194 -10.27 9.06 -13.63
N HIS A 195 -10.74 8.73 -14.85
CA HIS A 195 -12.18 8.57 -15.12
C HIS A 195 -12.63 7.18 -15.60
N ILE A 196 -11.73 6.26 -16.02
CA ILE A 196 -12.15 5.00 -16.70
C ILE A 196 -11.89 3.73 -15.86
N GLY A 197 -11.54 3.89 -14.59
CA GLY A 197 -11.36 2.77 -13.66
C GLY A 197 -10.16 1.85 -13.98
N PRO A 198 -9.79 0.94 -13.06
CA PRO A 198 -8.59 0.11 -13.17
C PRO A 198 -8.58 -0.82 -14.41
N LEU A 199 -9.75 -1.36 -14.76
CA LEU A 199 -9.91 -2.32 -15.85
C LEU A 199 -9.51 -1.76 -17.23
N ALA A 200 -9.85 -0.51 -17.54
CA ALA A 200 -9.54 0.06 -18.85
C ALA A 200 -8.05 0.32 -19.06
N VAL A 201 -7.31 0.63 -17.99
CA VAL A 201 -5.85 0.81 -18.05
C VAL A 201 -5.17 -0.52 -18.34
N GLY A 202 -5.58 -1.60 -17.65
CA GLY A 202 -5.02 -2.93 -17.90
C GLY A 202 -5.38 -3.52 -19.25
N VAL A 203 -6.60 -3.27 -19.75
CA VAL A 203 -7.01 -3.65 -21.12
C VAL A 203 -6.17 -2.91 -22.16
N ALA A 204 -5.95 -1.61 -21.99
CA ALA A 204 -5.12 -0.82 -22.90
C ALA A 204 -3.66 -1.29 -22.90
N ALA A 205 -3.12 -1.68 -21.74
CA ALA A 205 -1.78 -2.25 -21.63
C ALA A 205 -1.66 -3.58 -22.40
N ALA A 206 -2.60 -4.50 -22.18
CA ALA A 206 -2.65 -5.78 -22.88
C ALA A 206 -2.79 -5.62 -24.40
N GLN A 207 -3.60 -4.68 -24.86
CA GLN A 207 -3.79 -4.38 -26.29
C GLN A 207 -2.54 -3.82 -26.98
N LYS A 208 -1.61 -3.21 -26.24
CA LYS A 208 -0.35 -2.68 -26.79
C LYS A 208 0.75 -3.71 -26.93
N LEU A 209 0.63 -4.86 -26.27
CA LEU A 209 1.64 -5.92 -26.27
C LEU A 209 2.04 -6.39 -27.69
N PRO A 210 1.12 -6.52 -28.68
CA PRO A 210 1.48 -6.86 -30.07
C PRO A 210 2.29 -5.80 -30.82
N GLU A 211 2.26 -4.53 -30.38
CA GLU A 211 3.00 -3.43 -30.99
C GLU A 211 4.44 -3.34 -30.46
N GLN A 212 4.79 -4.13 -29.45
CA GLN A 212 6.08 -4.06 -28.77
C GLN A 212 7.13 -4.92 -29.49
N HIS A 213 8.31 -4.37 -29.64
CA HIS A 213 9.45 -5.08 -30.19
C HIS A 213 10.15 -5.87 -29.07
N PRO A 214 10.48 -7.15 -29.30
CA PRO A 214 11.35 -7.91 -28.43
C PRO A 214 12.68 -7.19 -28.17
N PHE A 215 13.21 -7.36 -26.96
CA PHE A 215 14.53 -6.88 -26.60
C PHE A 215 15.33 -7.96 -25.86
N PRO A 216 16.67 -7.98 -26.03
CA PRO A 216 17.52 -8.93 -25.35
C PRO A 216 17.56 -8.64 -23.85
N VAL A 217 17.45 -9.68 -23.05
CA VAL A 217 17.48 -9.61 -21.59
C VAL A 217 18.38 -10.71 -21.05
N GLU A 218 19.12 -10.37 -20.01
CA GLU A 218 19.87 -11.34 -19.21
C GLU A 218 19.52 -11.13 -17.74
N VAL A 219 19.05 -12.19 -17.07
CA VAL A 219 18.72 -12.23 -15.65
C VAL A 219 19.73 -13.12 -14.94
N ARG A 220 20.38 -12.56 -13.92
CA ARG A 220 21.31 -13.27 -13.05
C ARG A 220 20.88 -13.12 -11.61
N SER A 221 21.28 -14.08 -10.79
CA SER A 221 21.14 -14.02 -9.34
C SER A 221 22.48 -14.28 -8.68
N LYS A 222 22.74 -13.56 -7.58
CA LYS A 222 23.89 -13.79 -6.74
C LYS A 222 23.49 -14.65 -5.55
N GLY A 223 24.07 -15.85 -5.46
CA GLY A 223 23.88 -16.78 -4.37
C GLY A 223 24.46 -16.29 -3.05
N THR A 224 24.12 -16.98 -1.96
CA THR A 224 24.64 -16.69 -0.61
C THR A 224 26.14 -16.99 -0.47
N ASP A 225 26.67 -17.86 -1.34
CA ASP A 225 28.09 -18.16 -1.52
C ASP A 225 28.85 -17.04 -2.27
N GLY A 226 28.12 -16.06 -2.81
CA GLY A 226 28.65 -14.95 -3.58
C GLY A 226 28.86 -15.25 -5.06
N GLU A 227 28.55 -16.47 -5.51
CA GLU A 227 28.64 -16.86 -6.92
C GLU A 227 27.45 -16.28 -7.72
N GLU A 228 27.76 -15.76 -8.91
CA GLU A 228 26.73 -15.31 -9.84
C GLU A 228 26.32 -16.45 -10.77
N SER A 229 25.02 -16.67 -10.89
CA SER A 229 24.45 -17.64 -11.82
C SER A 229 23.52 -16.94 -12.80
N VAL A 230 23.61 -17.32 -14.08
CA VAL A 230 22.65 -16.88 -15.09
C VAL A 230 21.38 -17.70 -14.89
N LEU A 231 20.30 -17.02 -14.53
CA LEU A 231 18.98 -17.64 -14.38
C LEU A 231 18.28 -17.77 -15.73
N TRP A 232 18.40 -16.73 -16.57
CA TRP A 232 17.75 -16.71 -17.87
C TRP A 232 18.41 -15.72 -18.83
N LYS A 233 18.39 -16.04 -20.13
CA LYS A 233 18.88 -15.18 -21.19
C LYS A 233 18.09 -15.41 -22.47
N GLY A 234 17.55 -14.35 -23.05
CA GLY A 234 16.75 -14.46 -24.26
C GLY A 234 16.12 -13.13 -24.68
N GLU A 235 15.21 -13.19 -25.64
CA GLU A 235 14.41 -12.05 -26.06
C GLU A 235 13.12 -11.99 -25.24
N ALA A 236 12.80 -10.81 -24.70
CA ALA A 236 11.60 -10.58 -23.89
C ALA A 236 10.78 -9.41 -24.44
N LEU A 237 9.49 -9.43 -24.14
CA LEU A 237 8.58 -8.29 -24.35
C LEU A 237 8.47 -7.42 -23.09
N GLN A 238 8.63 -8.01 -21.91
CA GLN A 238 8.52 -7.32 -20.63
C GLN A 238 9.25 -8.08 -19.53
N VAL A 239 9.82 -7.34 -18.59
CA VAL A 239 10.32 -7.88 -17.32
C VAL A 239 9.66 -7.11 -16.19
N VAL A 240 9.09 -7.84 -15.22
CA VAL A 240 8.53 -7.28 -13.98
C VAL A 240 9.29 -7.89 -12.81
N VAL A 241 9.79 -7.03 -11.92
CA VAL A 241 10.36 -7.40 -10.63
C VAL A 241 9.37 -6.98 -9.56
N GLY A 242 8.68 -7.95 -8.96
CA GLY A 242 7.64 -7.76 -7.95
C GLY A 242 8.13 -8.00 -6.53
N ASN A 243 7.67 -7.15 -5.63
CA ASN A 243 7.71 -7.33 -4.17
C ASN A 243 6.29 -7.64 -3.63
N THR A 244 5.25 -7.30 -4.41
CA THR A 244 3.87 -7.78 -4.23
C THR A 244 3.39 -8.56 -5.47
N ARG A 245 2.13 -8.98 -5.53
CA ARG A 245 1.63 -9.90 -6.56
C ARG A 245 0.99 -9.20 -7.75
N LYS A 246 0.23 -8.13 -7.48
CA LYS A 246 -0.68 -7.54 -8.47
C LYS A 246 -0.08 -6.34 -9.18
N TYR A 247 -0.05 -6.42 -10.49
CA TYR A 247 0.18 -5.30 -11.39
C TYR A 247 -1.11 -4.51 -11.64
N GLY A 248 -1.10 -3.22 -11.28
CA GLY A 248 -2.22 -2.30 -11.52
C GLY A 248 -3.55 -2.72 -10.90
N ASP A 249 -3.49 -3.54 -9.85
CA ASP A 249 -4.63 -4.21 -9.17
C ASP A 249 -5.51 -5.07 -10.08
N LEU A 250 -5.00 -5.40 -11.27
CA LEU A 250 -5.76 -6.17 -12.25
C LEU A 250 -5.12 -7.52 -12.55
N VAL A 251 -3.81 -7.56 -12.75
CA VAL A 251 -3.09 -8.74 -13.24
C VAL A 251 -2.14 -9.22 -12.16
N GLU A 252 -2.14 -10.50 -11.80
CA GLU A 252 -1.09 -11.04 -10.92
C GLU A 252 0.12 -11.42 -11.77
N MET A 253 1.12 -10.53 -11.78
CA MET A 253 2.38 -10.72 -12.51
C MET A 253 3.36 -11.58 -11.72
N THR A 254 3.26 -11.57 -10.40
CA THR A 254 4.14 -12.28 -9.48
C THR A 254 3.28 -12.95 -8.42
N PRO A 255 2.39 -13.91 -8.80
CA PRO A 255 1.33 -14.46 -7.94
C PRO A 255 1.83 -15.13 -6.65
N ASP A 256 3.13 -15.31 -6.59
CA ASP A 256 3.88 -16.17 -5.71
C ASP A 256 4.77 -15.36 -4.73
N ALA A 257 4.74 -14.03 -4.86
CA ALA A 257 5.45 -13.08 -4.02
C ALA A 257 4.89 -13.02 -2.61
N TYR A 258 5.80 -12.79 -1.66
CA TYR A 258 5.51 -12.47 -0.27
C TYR A 258 6.26 -11.20 0.13
N ILE A 259 5.59 -10.34 0.90
CA ILE A 259 6.13 -9.01 1.23
C ILE A 259 7.13 -9.03 2.41
N ASP A 260 7.45 -10.20 2.97
CA ASP A 260 8.26 -10.35 4.18
C ASP A 260 9.19 -11.57 4.19
N ASP A 261 9.47 -12.15 3.02
CA ASP A 261 10.30 -13.35 2.87
C ASP A 261 11.77 -13.09 2.50
N GLY A 262 12.13 -11.82 2.29
CA GLY A 262 13.47 -11.35 1.93
C GLY A 262 13.83 -11.56 0.47
N LEU A 263 12.86 -11.82 -0.42
CA LEU A 263 13.07 -12.10 -1.84
C LEU A 263 12.31 -11.10 -2.72
N LEU A 264 12.77 -10.99 -3.96
CA LEU A 264 12.00 -10.39 -5.05
C LEU A 264 11.62 -11.48 -6.05
N ASP A 265 10.43 -11.37 -6.62
CA ASP A 265 9.92 -12.24 -7.67
C ASP A 265 10.10 -11.58 -9.04
N VAL A 266 10.58 -12.32 -10.04
CA VAL A 266 10.77 -11.84 -11.40
C VAL A 266 9.84 -12.60 -12.33
N CYS A 267 9.08 -11.88 -13.13
CA CYS A 267 8.32 -12.41 -14.25
C CYS A 267 8.88 -11.84 -15.56
N VAL A 268 9.32 -12.72 -16.46
CA VAL A 268 9.74 -12.37 -17.82
C VAL A 268 8.66 -12.83 -18.79
N ILE A 269 8.01 -11.90 -19.49
CA ILE A 269 7.17 -12.23 -20.65
C ILE A 269 8.11 -12.43 -21.84
N THR A 270 8.32 -13.68 -22.20
CA THR A 270 9.21 -14.08 -23.30
C THR A 270 8.68 -13.61 -24.65
N ALA A 271 9.59 -13.30 -25.57
CA ALA A 271 9.21 -13.07 -26.96
C ALA A 271 8.97 -14.42 -27.66
N GLY A 272 7.82 -14.53 -28.35
CA GLY A 272 7.50 -15.68 -29.16
C GLY A 272 6.92 -15.27 -30.51
N ASN A 273 6.23 -16.20 -31.18
CA ASN A 273 5.57 -15.92 -32.44
C ASN A 273 4.26 -15.11 -32.20
N PRO A 274 3.64 -14.53 -33.24
CA PRO A 274 2.41 -13.75 -33.07
C PRO A 274 1.25 -14.50 -32.39
N ILE A 275 1.22 -15.84 -32.50
CA ILE A 275 0.20 -16.67 -31.84
C ILE A 275 0.45 -16.71 -30.34
N SER A 276 1.70 -16.92 -29.90
CA SER A 276 2.04 -16.92 -28.47
C SER A 276 1.85 -15.53 -27.85
N THR A 277 2.14 -14.46 -28.60
CA THR A 277 1.80 -13.08 -28.20
C THR A 277 0.29 -12.93 -28.00
N MET A 278 -0.54 -13.46 -28.90
CA MET A 278 -2.00 -13.41 -28.77
C MET A 278 -2.52 -14.28 -27.61
N GLN A 279 -1.89 -15.42 -27.35
CA GLN A 279 -2.18 -16.26 -26.18
C GLN A 279 -1.89 -15.50 -24.88
N GLN A 280 -0.74 -14.82 -24.78
CA GLN A 280 -0.41 -13.97 -23.64
C GLN A 280 -1.43 -12.85 -23.44
N VAL A 281 -1.81 -12.13 -24.50
CA VAL A 281 -2.87 -11.09 -24.42
C VAL A 281 -4.18 -11.67 -23.91
N THR A 282 -4.59 -12.83 -24.45
CA THR A 282 -5.82 -13.52 -24.03
C THR A 282 -5.76 -13.94 -22.55
N SER A 283 -4.61 -14.46 -22.10
CA SER A 283 -4.41 -14.85 -20.69
C SER A 283 -4.48 -13.64 -19.76
N LEU A 284 -3.83 -12.52 -20.11
CA LEU A 284 -3.89 -11.29 -19.31
C LEU A 284 -5.31 -10.73 -19.21
N LEU A 285 -6.10 -10.78 -20.29
CA LEU A 285 -7.48 -10.28 -20.31
C LEU A 285 -8.47 -11.20 -19.58
N LEU A 286 -8.40 -12.52 -19.82
CA LEU A 286 -9.38 -13.49 -19.31
C LEU A 286 -8.98 -14.10 -17.97
N ARG A 287 -7.70 -14.46 -17.80
CA ARG A 287 -7.17 -15.12 -16.59
C ARG A 287 -6.53 -14.15 -15.62
N ARG A 288 -6.25 -12.91 -16.04
CA ARG A 288 -5.58 -11.89 -15.22
C ARG A 288 -4.21 -12.33 -14.67
N ARG A 289 -3.54 -13.23 -15.39
CA ARG A 289 -2.20 -13.73 -15.09
C ARG A 289 -1.46 -14.05 -16.40
N PRO A 290 -0.12 -13.97 -16.43
CA PRO A 290 0.65 -14.40 -17.60
C PRO A 290 0.39 -15.88 -17.93
N ASP A 291 0.51 -16.23 -19.21
CA ASP A 291 0.41 -17.63 -19.61
C ASP A 291 1.71 -18.37 -19.30
N ASN A 292 1.62 -19.55 -18.67
CA ASN A 292 2.79 -20.32 -18.24
C ASN A 292 3.69 -20.80 -19.39
N THR A 293 3.22 -20.74 -20.64
CA THR A 293 4.03 -21.10 -21.82
C THR A 293 4.81 -19.92 -22.39
N THR A 294 4.48 -18.70 -21.98
CA THR A 294 5.07 -17.46 -22.50
C THR A 294 5.67 -16.59 -21.38
N ALA A 295 5.69 -17.09 -20.14
CA ALA A 295 6.24 -16.42 -18.98
C ALA A 295 7.22 -17.33 -18.23
N GLU A 296 8.35 -16.75 -17.84
CA GLU A 296 9.37 -17.39 -17.00
C GLU A 296 9.42 -16.68 -15.64
N TYR A 297 9.56 -17.47 -14.57
CA TYR A 297 9.52 -16.97 -13.20
C TYR A 297 10.79 -17.31 -12.43
N PHE A 298 11.31 -16.32 -11.70
CA PHE A 298 12.50 -16.48 -10.86
C PHE A 298 12.31 -15.78 -9.52
N ARG A 299 13.09 -16.17 -8.50
CA ARG A 299 13.13 -15.46 -7.22
C ARG A 299 14.57 -15.28 -6.75
N GLY A 300 14.84 -14.18 -6.07
CA GLY A 300 16.16 -13.92 -5.50
C GLY A 300 16.22 -12.66 -4.65
N ALA A 301 17.14 -12.64 -3.67
CA ALA A 301 17.41 -11.46 -2.84
C ALA A 301 18.30 -10.43 -3.56
N HIS A 302 19.15 -10.90 -4.48
CA HIS A 302 20.12 -10.09 -5.22
C HIS A 302 20.07 -10.47 -6.70
N LEU A 303 19.43 -9.65 -7.51
CA LEU A 303 19.17 -9.89 -8.92
C LEU A 303 19.90 -8.87 -9.76
N HIS A 304 20.52 -9.31 -10.86
CA HIS A 304 21.11 -8.43 -11.86
C HIS A 304 20.37 -8.63 -13.17
N ILE A 305 19.84 -7.55 -13.73
CA ILE A 305 19.04 -7.58 -14.96
C ILE A 305 19.66 -6.62 -15.97
N SER A 306 20.07 -7.16 -17.11
CA SER A 306 20.65 -6.41 -18.21
C SER A 306 19.65 -6.26 -19.35
N VAL A 307 19.35 -5.02 -19.75
CA VAL A 307 18.44 -4.69 -20.88
C VAL A 307 19.01 -3.54 -21.73
N PRO A 308 18.57 -3.32 -22.97
CA PRO A 308 19.02 -2.17 -23.77
C PRO A 308 18.64 -0.83 -23.12
N ALA A 309 19.46 0.20 -23.31
CA ALA A 309 19.26 1.54 -22.78
C ALA A 309 18.06 2.27 -23.40
N SER A 310 17.51 1.74 -24.49
CA SER A 310 16.24 2.16 -25.07
C SER A 310 15.01 1.70 -24.27
N ILE A 311 15.18 0.78 -23.32
CA ILE A 311 14.12 0.26 -22.46
C ILE A 311 14.05 1.10 -21.19
N ASP A 312 12.90 1.73 -20.98
CA ASP A 312 12.65 2.58 -19.81
C ASP A 312 12.33 1.73 -18.56
N LEU A 313 12.73 2.27 -17.39
CA LEU A 313 12.43 1.73 -16.06
C LEU A 313 11.24 2.46 -15.43
N GLN A 314 10.32 1.69 -14.86
CA GLN A 314 9.21 2.15 -14.04
C GLN A 314 9.32 1.57 -12.63
N LEU A 315 8.92 2.36 -11.62
CA LEU A 315 8.84 1.95 -10.20
C LEU A 315 7.48 2.38 -9.64
N ASP A 316 6.67 1.43 -9.14
CA ASP A 316 5.37 1.67 -8.48
C ASP A 316 4.43 2.66 -9.21
N GLY A 317 4.41 2.61 -10.54
CA GLY A 317 3.59 3.48 -11.38
C GLY A 317 4.21 4.85 -11.69
N SER A 318 5.45 5.09 -11.30
CA SER A 318 6.21 6.29 -11.66
C SER A 318 7.30 5.94 -12.67
N THR A 319 7.29 6.61 -13.83
CA THR A 319 8.37 6.48 -14.81
C THR A 319 9.49 7.46 -14.47
N GLY A 320 10.71 6.95 -14.36
CA GLY A 320 11.91 7.77 -14.33
C GLY A 320 12.63 7.64 -15.66
N LYS A 321 13.23 8.73 -16.17
CA LYS A 321 14.04 8.60 -17.38
C LYS A 321 15.37 7.98 -16.99
N LEU A 322 15.91 7.05 -17.78
CA LEU A 322 17.22 6.44 -17.53
C LEU A 322 18.30 7.47 -17.15
N LYS A 323 18.32 8.60 -17.87
CA LYS A 323 19.24 9.71 -17.59
C LYS A 323 19.18 10.20 -16.14
N ASP A 324 18.01 10.20 -15.49
CA ASP A 324 17.83 10.72 -14.14
C ASP A 324 18.62 9.89 -13.11
N TYR A 325 18.85 8.61 -13.42
CA TYR A 325 19.62 7.64 -12.63
C TYR A 325 21.10 7.52 -13.02
N LEU A 326 21.54 8.23 -14.06
CA LEU A 326 22.93 8.16 -14.57
C LEU A 326 23.78 9.35 -14.10
N SER A 327 25.09 9.14 -14.08
CA SER A 327 26.05 10.20 -13.73
C SER A 327 26.18 11.18 -14.85
N LYS A 328 26.65 12.41 -14.56
CA LYS A 328 26.95 13.37 -15.63
C LYS A 328 27.87 12.75 -16.70
N SER A 329 28.78 11.88 -16.27
CA SER A 329 29.73 11.23 -17.15
C SER A 329 29.11 10.09 -17.98
N ASP A 330 28.21 9.30 -17.40
CA ASP A 330 27.55 8.19 -18.08
C ASP A 330 26.39 8.66 -18.96
N ARG A 331 25.68 9.73 -18.57
CA ARG A 331 24.74 10.46 -19.43
C ARG A 331 25.42 10.90 -20.72
N LYS A 332 26.59 11.55 -20.61
CA LYS A 332 27.36 12.00 -21.77
C LYS A 332 27.84 10.84 -22.64
N ALA A 333 28.21 9.71 -22.04
CA ALA A 333 28.62 8.51 -22.78
C ALA A 333 27.43 7.91 -23.55
N LEU A 334 26.24 7.85 -22.94
CA LEU A 334 25.01 7.40 -23.58
C LEU A 334 24.57 8.34 -24.72
N GLU A 335 24.64 9.66 -24.54
CA GLU A 335 24.35 10.66 -25.59
C GLU A 335 25.31 10.58 -26.79
N GLN A 336 26.53 10.10 -26.58
CA GLN A 336 27.52 9.88 -27.63
C GLN A 336 27.33 8.55 -28.36
N ALA A 337 26.57 7.61 -27.81
CA ALA A 337 26.23 6.38 -28.50
C ALA A 337 25.23 6.71 -29.62
N GLN A 338 25.58 6.36 -30.85
CA GLN A 338 24.71 6.59 -32.01
C GLN A 338 23.43 5.74 -31.98
N ASP A 339 23.43 4.65 -31.21
CA ASP A 339 22.33 3.69 -31.11
C ASP A 339 22.20 3.16 -29.67
N ALA A 340 21.11 3.55 -28.99
CA ALA A 340 20.82 3.15 -27.62
C ALA A 340 20.46 1.66 -27.47
N THR A 341 20.06 0.99 -28.55
CA THR A 341 19.79 -0.45 -28.53
C THR A 341 21.09 -1.28 -28.40
N ARG A 342 22.24 -0.66 -28.69
CA ARG A 342 23.57 -1.25 -28.57
C ARG A 342 24.28 -0.95 -27.26
N VAL A 343 23.59 -0.30 -26.33
CA VAL A 343 24.08 -0.04 -24.98
C VAL A 343 23.21 -0.81 -24.02
N MET A 344 23.79 -1.77 -23.29
CA MET A 344 23.07 -2.49 -22.24
C MET A 344 23.22 -1.74 -20.91
N VAL A 345 22.13 -1.59 -20.18
CA VAL A 345 22.09 -1.08 -18.82
C VAL A 345 22.02 -2.29 -17.89
N ASN A 346 22.94 -2.36 -16.93
CA ASN A 346 22.94 -3.40 -15.90
C ASN A 346 22.32 -2.83 -14.64
N TYR A 347 21.12 -3.30 -14.31
CA TYR A 347 20.42 -2.95 -13.08
C TYR A 347 20.72 -4.00 -12.01
N ARG A 348 21.02 -3.58 -10.79
CA ARG A 348 20.97 -4.42 -9.59
C ARG A 348 19.67 -4.16 -8.86
N PHE A 349 18.95 -5.23 -8.53
CA PHE A 349 17.76 -5.24 -7.71
C PHE A 349 18.06 -6.02 -6.43
N ASP A 350 17.87 -5.36 -5.29
CA ASP A 350 18.09 -5.96 -3.98
C ASP A 350 16.79 -5.97 -3.17
N ALA A 351 16.45 -7.12 -2.59
CA ALA A 351 15.45 -7.20 -1.53
C ALA A 351 16.05 -6.60 -0.25
N MET A 352 15.37 -5.61 0.34
CA MET A 352 15.72 -5.07 1.65
C MET A 352 14.79 -5.67 2.70
N PRO A 353 15.19 -6.77 3.36
CA PRO A 353 14.30 -7.51 4.24
C PRO A 353 13.89 -6.67 5.44
N ARG A 354 12.58 -6.61 5.71
CA ARG A 354 11.97 -5.97 6.88
C ARG A 354 12.39 -4.51 7.06
N ALA A 355 12.62 -3.83 5.93
CA ALA A 355 13.15 -2.47 5.84
C ALA A 355 12.19 -1.40 6.40
N LEU A 356 10.88 -1.57 6.23
CA LEU A 356 9.89 -0.60 6.71
C LEU A 356 8.82 -1.23 7.59
N ARG A 357 8.10 -0.38 8.32
CA ARG A 357 6.96 -0.75 9.17
C ARG A 357 5.68 -0.25 8.50
N ALA A 358 4.76 -1.17 8.21
CA ALA A 358 3.45 -0.88 7.63
C ALA A 358 2.35 -1.03 8.68
N ALA A 359 1.34 -0.17 8.63
CA ALA A 359 0.06 -0.39 9.30
C ALA A 359 -0.79 -1.34 8.44
N ILE A 360 -1.02 -2.55 8.94
CA ILE A 360 -1.83 -3.59 8.26
C ILE A 360 -3.13 -3.77 9.04
N PRO A 361 -4.32 -3.66 8.41
CA PRO A 361 -5.59 -3.93 9.07
C PRO A 361 -5.61 -5.30 9.75
N ARG A 362 -6.11 -5.37 10.98
CA ARG A 362 -6.26 -6.67 11.68
C ARG A 362 -7.24 -7.61 10.99
N SER A 363 -8.16 -7.07 10.20
CA SER A 363 -9.11 -7.83 9.38
C SER A 363 -8.48 -8.45 8.14
N TYR A 364 -7.20 -8.17 7.84
CA TYR A 364 -6.53 -8.68 6.66
C TYR A 364 -6.26 -10.19 6.77
N ASP A 365 -6.44 -10.91 5.67
CA ASP A 365 -6.35 -12.39 5.60
C ASP A 365 -4.90 -12.92 5.58
N ASN A 366 -3.91 -12.04 5.68
CA ASN A 366 -2.48 -12.33 5.66
C ASN A 366 -1.98 -13.03 4.38
N THR A 367 -2.74 -13.00 3.27
CA THR A 367 -2.37 -13.74 2.06
C THR A 367 -1.05 -13.29 1.43
N LEU A 368 -0.65 -12.02 1.59
CA LEU A 368 0.60 -11.45 1.08
C LEU A 368 1.81 -11.68 2.01
N PHE A 369 1.58 -12.13 3.25
CA PHE A 369 2.67 -12.45 4.18
C PHE A 369 2.94 -13.95 4.17
N LYS A 370 4.22 -14.33 4.25
CA LYS A 370 4.60 -15.73 4.32
C LYS A 370 4.09 -16.31 5.64
N LYS A 371 3.42 -17.45 5.58
CA LYS A 371 2.98 -18.15 6.80
C LYS A 371 4.21 -18.61 7.58
N ASP A 372 4.28 -18.25 8.86
CA ASP A 372 5.29 -18.78 9.78
C ASP A 372 5.02 -20.27 9.98
N GLU A 373 5.78 -21.16 9.33
CA GLU A 373 5.68 -22.62 9.50
C GLU A 373 5.91 -23.09 10.96
N GLN A 374 6.35 -22.20 11.86
CA GLN A 374 6.67 -22.51 13.27
C GLN A 374 5.67 -21.96 14.31
N LYS A 375 4.57 -21.30 13.93
CA LYS A 375 3.59 -20.77 14.91
C LYS A 375 2.28 -21.53 15.01
N ASP A 376 2.02 -22.47 14.10
CA ASP A 376 0.73 -23.17 14.05
C ASP A 376 0.52 -24.17 15.20
N GLU A 377 1.57 -24.60 15.92
CA GLU A 377 1.39 -25.49 17.09
C GLU A 377 1.01 -24.72 18.38
N GLY A 378 1.19 -23.40 18.42
CA GLY A 378 0.95 -22.58 19.63
C GLY A 378 -0.40 -21.87 19.68
N GLN A 379 -1.05 -21.64 18.53
CA GLN A 379 -2.31 -20.88 18.47
C GLN A 379 -3.55 -21.77 18.54
N THR A 380 -3.49 -23.03 18.11
CA THR A 380 -4.63 -23.98 18.21
C THR A 380 -4.89 -24.47 19.63
N VAL A 381 -3.90 -24.39 20.52
CA VAL A 381 -4.04 -24.80 21.93
C VAL A 381 -4.53 -23.64 22.80
N ALA A 382 -4.12 -22.40 22.52
CA ALA A 382 -4.57 -21.22 23.27
C ALA A 382 -6.05 -20.88 23.02
N GLN A 383 -6.54 -21.06 21.79
CA GLN A 383 -7.96 -20.81 21.47
C GLN A 383 -8.92 -21.86 22.05
N ASN A 384 -8.45 -23.06 22.40
CA ASN A 384 -9.27 -24.12 22.98
C ASN A 384 -9.23 -24.18 24.52
N LEU A 385 -8.33 -23.42 25.17
CA LEU A 385 -8.26 -23.36 26.65
C LEU A 385 -9.07 -22.20 27.25
N GLU A 386 -9.32 -21.12 26.51
CA GLU A 386 -10.14 -19.99 26.99
C GLU A 386 -11.66 -20.20 26.79
N ALA A 387 -12.08 -21.14 25.93
CA ALA A 387 -13.49 -21.47 25.71
C ALA A 387 -14.04 -22.53 26.69
N GLY A 388 -13.20 -23.15 27.52
CA GLY A 388 -13.55 -24.31 28.36
C GLY A 388 -13.66 -24.05 29.87
N GLN A 389 -13.48 -22.81 30.33
CA GLN A 389 -13.54 -22.46 31.76
C GLN A 389 -14.27 -21.13 31.98
N ALA A 390 -15.50 -21.02 31.50
CA ALA A 390 -16.44 -19.99 31.91
C ALA A 390 -17.85 -20.57 31.87
N ASP A 391 -18.06 -21.69 32.56
CA ASP A 391 -19.39 -22.19 32.84
C ASP A 391 -19.37 -22.87 34.21
N GLN A 392 -20.41 -22.58 35.00
CA GLN A 392 -20.60 -22.95 36.41
C GLN A 392 -20.00 -21.98 37.43
N HIS A 393 -20.77 -20.94 37.79
CA HIS A 393 -21.29 -20.83 39.15
C HIS A 393 -22.27 -19.64 39.29
N MET A 394 -23.38 -19.93 39.99
CA MET A 394 -24.34 -19.05 40.65
C MET A 394 -25.65 -18.76 39.91
N GLU A 395 -26.62 -19.62 40.20
CA GLU A 395 -28.03 -19.24 40.28
C GLU A 395 -28.49 -19.32 41.75
N GLU A 396 -29.42 -18.41 42.07
CA GLU A 396 -30.32 -18.35 43.22
C GLU A 396 -29.79 -17.95 44.61
N HIS A 397 -30.08 -16.70 44.98
CA HIS A 397 -31.03 -16.44 46.08
C HIS A 397 -31.70 -15.08 45.86
N ALA A 398 -33.01 -15.11 45.66
CA ALA A 398 -33.89 -13.96 45.77
C ALA A 398 -34.30 -13.80 47.24
N GLU A 399 -34.17 -12.59 47.79
CA GLU A 399 -35.06 -12.12 48.86
C GLU A 399 -35.47 -10.67 48.59
N GLU A 400 -36.77 -10.48 48.71
CA GLU A 400 -37.53 -9.25 48.52
C GLU A 400 -37.00 -8.13 49.41
N HIS A 401 -36.76 -6.95 48.82
CA HIS A 401 -37.21 -5.69 49.40
C HIS A 401 -37.08 -4.54 48.38
N ASN A 402 -38.15 -3.73 48.34
CA ASN A 402 -38.26 -2.38 47.77
C ASN A 402 -38.80 -2.21 46.33
N ASN A 403 -40.01 -2.70 46.10
CA ASN A 403 -40.81 -2.52 44.88
C ASN A 403 -41.45 -1.12 44.72
N LYS A 404 -40.68 -0.05 44.96
CA LYS A 404 -41.07 1.34 44.63
C LYS A 404 -39.95 2.19 44.02
N HIS A 405 -38.69 1.77 44.12
CA HIS A 405 -37.56 2.45 43.47
C HIS A 405 -37.20 1.89 42.08
N GLY A 406 -37.63 0.67 41.73
CA GLY A 406 -37.35 0.07 40.41
C GLY A 406 -38.17 0.68 39.27
N GLU A 407 -39.44 1.04 39.53
CA GLU A 407 -40.33 1.64 38.53
C GLU A 407 -40.02 3.12 38.28
N GLU A 408 -39.65 3.90 39.30
CA GLU A 408 -39.22 5.30 39.15
C GLU A 408 -37.90 5.40 38.38
N VAL A 409 -36.92 4.53 38.66
CA VAL A 409 -35.63 4.51 37.95
C VAL A 409 -35.79 4.06 36.50
N HIS A 410 -36.71 3.15 36.20
CA HIS A 410 -37.00 2.74 34.82
C HIS A 410 -37.75 3.82 34.03
N GLY A 411 -38.70 4.52 34.66
CA GLY A 411 -39.40 5.67 34.07
C GLY A 411 -38.48 6.85 33.76
N GLU A 412 -37.61 7.23 34.70
CA GLU A 412 -36.62 8.30 34.49
C GLU A 412 -35.60 7.94 33.40
N LEU A 413 -35.23 6.66 33.28
CA LEU A 413 -34.33 6.19 32.22
C LEU A 413 -35.01 6.26 30.85
N LEU A 414 -36.27 5.81 30.75
CA LEU A 414 -37.07 5.91 29.53
C LEU A 414 -37.29 7.37 29.09
N ASP A 415 -37.53 8.28 30.03
CA ASP A 415 -37.65 9.71 29.74
C ASP A 415 -36.34 10.29 29.22
N LYS A 416 -35.19 9.88 29.79
CA LYS A 416 -33.86 10.26 29.27
C LYS A 416 -33.60 9.69 27.88
N ILE A 417 -34.03 8.47 27.60
CA ILE A 417 -33.90 7.84 26.27
C ILE A 417 -34.77 8.57 25.25
N ASN A 418 -36.03 8.85 25.57
CA ASN A 418 -36.93 9.61 24.71
C ASN A 418 -36.36 11.02 24.44
N ALA A 419 -35.87 11.70 25.47
CA ALA A 419 -35.19 12.98 25.31
C ALA A 419 -33.94 12.89 24.42
N LEU A 420 -33.15 11.81 24.55
CA LEU A 420 -32.01 11.57 23.67
C LEU A 420 -32.43 11.24 22.23
N LEU A 421 -33.54 10.51 22.05
CA LEU A 421 -34.09 10.21 20.74
C LEU A 421 -34.67 11.46 20.08
N ASP A 422 -35.22 12.40 20.82
CA ASP A 422 -35.80 13.62 20.27
C ASP A 422 -34.78 14.74 20.07
N HIS A 423 -33.81 14.85 20.98
CA HIS A 423 -32.90 16.00 21.08
C HIS A 423 -31.41 15.66 21.03
N GLY A 424 -31.06 14.39 21.15
CA GLY A 424 -29.71 13.90 20.99
C GLY A 424 -29.19 14.10 19.56
N ARG A 425 -27.87 14.00 19.41
CA ARG A 425 -27.24 14.09 18.09
C ARG A 425 -27.51 12.79 17.35
N LYS A 426 -28.22 12.89 16.23
CA LYS A 426 -28.39 11.78 15.28
C LYS A 426 -27.12 11.63 14.46
N VAL A 427 -26.48 10.47 14.59
CA VAL A 427 -25.27 10.11 13.85
C VAL A 427 -25.62 9.02 12.85
N THR A 428 -25.56 9.34 11.57
CA THR A 428 -25.69 8.35 10.50
C THR A 428 -24.33 7.68 10.28
N ILE A 429 -24.29 6.35 10.40
CA ILE A 429 -23.07 5.55 10.38
C ILE A 429 -22.51 5.43 8.97
N VAL A 430 -21.20 5.66 8.83
CA VAL A 430 -20.41 5.37 7.62
C VAL A 430 -19.62 4.07 7.79
N GLY A 431 -19.09 3.87 9.00
CA GLY A 431 -18.38 2.65 9.38
C GLY A 431 -17.97 2.70 10.84
N MET A 432 -17.47 1.58 11.34
CA MET A 432 -16.97 1.48 12.69
C MET A 432 -15.77 0.55 12.76
N SER A 433 -15.00 0.70 13.82
CA SER A 433 -13.87 -0.16 14.10
C SER A 433 -13.58 -0.20 15.59
N PRO A 434 -13.25 -1.39 16.14
CA PRO A 434 -12.75 -1.48 17.51
C PRO A 434 -11.36 -0.83 17.59
N ASN A 435 -11.03 -0.24 18.72
CA ASN A 435 -9.71 0.29 19.02
C ASN A 435 -9.24 -0.33 20.33
N LYS A 436 -8.34 -1.31 20.23
CA LYS A 436 -7.79 -2.03 21.38
C LYS A 436 -6.59 -1.26 21.94
N VAL A 437 -6.74 -0.72 23.15
CA VAL A 437 -5.67 -0.03 23.89
C VAL A 437 -5.40 -0.76 25.19
N LYS A 438 -4.28 -1.50 25.25
CA LYS A 438 -3.92 -2.37 26.38
C LYS A 438 -5.01 -3.43 26.65
N LYS A 439 -5.65 -3.41 27.83
CA LYS A 439 -6.71 -4.34 28.23
C LYS A 439 -8.13 -3.86 27.89
N HIS A 440 -8.25 -2.64 27.34
CA HIS A 440 -9.55 -2.02 27.08
C HIS A 440 -9.82 -1.98 25.57
N THR A 441 -11.07 -2.25 25.20
CA THR A 441 -11.56 -2.14 23.84
C THR A 441 -12.59 -1.03 23.80
N TYR A 442 -12.35 -0.02 22.96
CA TYR A 442 -13.31 1.05 22.70
C TYR A 442 -13.79 0.94 21.25
N HIS A 443 -14.93 1.50 20.92
CA HIS A 443 -15.43 1.52 19.54
C HIS A 443 -15.37 2.93 18.98
N ILE A 444 -14.86 3.06 17.75
CA ILE A 444 -14.92 4.31 17.00
C ILE A 444 -15.95 4.13 15.89
N ILE A 445 -16.99 4.95 15.95
CA ILE A 445 -18.05 5.00 14.93
C ILE A 445 -17.82 6.26 14.11
N ALA A 446 -17.41 6.10 12.86
CA ALA A 446 -17.34 7.19 11.89
C ALA A 446 -18.74 7.45 11.33
N GLY A 447 -19.15 8.73 11.31
CA GLY A 447 -20.47 9.07 10.84
C GLY A 447 -20.65 10.55 10.55
N THR A 448 -21.87 10.92 10.24
CA THR A 448 -22.25 12.31 10.00
C THR A 448 -23.40 12.74 10.89
N THR A 449 -23.39 14.00 11.29
CA THR A 449 -24.48 14.67 12.02
C THR A 449 -25.08 15.75 11.14
N VAL A 450 -26.39 15.96 11.23
CA VAL A 450 -27.07 17.08 10.57
C VAL A 450 -27.26 18.22 11.57
N LYS A 451 -26.82 19.42 11.23
CA LYS A 451 -27.08 20.61 12.04
C LYS A 451 -28.53 21.05 11.83
N GLN A 452 -29.38 20.84 12.83
CA GLN A 452 -30.83 21.11 12.76
C GLN A 452 -31.18 22.50 12.20
N ALA A 453 -30.45 23.54 12.60
CA ALA A 453 -30.73 24.91 12.16
C ALA A 453 -30.44 25.20 10.67
N THR A 454 -29.55 24.44 10.03
CA THR A 454 -29.07 24.73 8.67
C THR A 454 -29.24 23.57 7.69
N GLY A 455 -29.57 22.37 8.17
CA GLY A 455 -29.53 21.14 7.38
C GLY A 455 -28.12 20.72 6.96
N GLU A 456 -27.08 21.41 7.45
CA GLU A 456 -25.69 21.15 7.06
C GLU A 456 -25.21 19.81 7.63
N VAL A 457 -24.78 18.92 6.74
CA VAL A 457 -24.16 17.64 7.11
C VAL A 457 -22.72 17.89 7.54
N ARG A 458 -22.36 17.42 8.73
CA ARG A 458 -21.01 17.56 9.30
C ARG A 458 -20.44 16.21 9.72
N PRO A 459 -19.17 15.93 9.38
CA PRO A 459 -18.51 14.72 9.85
C PRO A 459 -18.34 14.70 11.36
N CYS A 460 -18.32 13.50 11.90
CA CYS A 460 -18.02 13.24 13.30
C CYS A 460 -17.45 11.82 13.49
N ALA A 461 -16.85 11.60 14.65
CA ALA A 461 -16.54 10.27 15.12
C ALA A 461 -17.07 10.14 16.55
N VAL A 462 -17.76 9.05 16.87
CA VAL A 462 -18.19 8.74 18.24
C VAL A 462 -17.16 7.79 18.84
N LEU A 463 -16.57 8.18 19.97
CA LEU A 463 -15.68 7.31 20.75
C LEU A 463 -16.48 6.70 21.89
N VAL A 464 -16.91 5.45 21.72
CA VAL A 464 -17.62 4.71 22.75
C VAL A 464 -16.59 3.98 23.61
N ASP A 465 -16.32 4.53 24.78
CA ASP A 465 -15.44 3.92 25.78
C ASP A 465 -16.22 3.25 26.91
N GLU A 466 -15.50 2.73 27.91
CA GLU A 466 -16.07 2.02 29.06
C GLU A 466 -16.96 2.86 29.97
N ASN A 467 -16.91 4.19 29.85
CA ASN A 467 -17.77 5.11 30.60
C ASN A 467 -19.08 5.41 29.89
N ALA A 468 -19.19 5.08 28.60
CA ALA A 468 -20.42 5.27 27.84
C ALA A 468 -21.44 4.17 28.16
N THR A 469 -22.67 4.55 28.44
CA THR A 469 -23.78 3.59 28.60
C THR A 469 -24.44 3.36 27.25
N VAL A 470 -24.40 2.12 26.75
CA VAL A 470 -25.05 1.73 25.49
C VAL A 470 -26.41 1.10 25.79
N LEU A 471 -27.45 1.58 25.14
CA LEU A 471 -28.85 1.22 25.37
C LEU A 471 -29.53 0.84 24.04
N ASP A 472 -30.46 -0.11 24.08
CA ASP A 472 -31.43 -0.32 22.99
C ASP A 472 -32.57 0.72 23.05
N HIS A 473 -33.45 0.69 22.05
CA HIS A 473 -34.63 1.55 21.98
C HIS A 473 -35.64 1.35 23.14
N ASP A 474 -35.59 0.21 23.83
CA ASP A 474 -36.43 -0.10 24.99
C ASP A 474 -35.74 0.28 26.32
N GLY A 475 -34.54 0.84 26.26
CA GLY A 475 -33.76 1.26 27.42
C GLY A 475 -33.02 0.16 28.17
N ARG A 476 -32.89 -1.02 27.57
CA ARG A 476 -32.05 -2.09 28.12
C ARG A 476 -30.60 -1.84 27.77
N ARG A 477 -29.71 -2.09 28.72
CA ARG A 477 -28.27 -2.05 28.45
C ARG A 477 -27.91 -3.17 27.49
N VAL A 478 -27.19 -2.81 26.44
CA VAL A 478 -26.67 -3.73 25.44
C VAL A 478 -25.17 -3.88 25.59
N THR A 479 -24.68 -5.07 25.31
CA THR A 479 -23.24 -5.34 25.32
C THR A 479 -22.57 -4.69 24.12
N PRO A 480 -21.26 -4.44 24.17
CA PRO A 480 -20.52 -3.92 23.02
C PRO A 480 -20.64 -4.79 21.75
N ASP A 481 -20.98 -6.07 21.87
CA ASP A 481 -21.19 -6.94 20.70
C ASP A 481 -22.35 -6.47 19.82
N ALA A 482 -23.31 -5.72 20.37
CA ALA A 482 -24.43 -5.15 19.62
C ALA A 482 -23.96 -4.14 18.55
N PHE A 483 -22.75 -3.58 18.66
CA PHE A 483 -22.17 -2.76 17.59
C PHE A 483 -21.94 -3.56 16.30
N HIS A 484 -21.77 -4.88 16.36
CA HIS A 484 -21.61 -5.71 15.15
C HIS A 484 -22.87 -5.81 14.28
N GLU A 485 -24.04 -5.50 14.85
CA GLU A 485 -25.32 -5.56 14.12
C GLU A 485 -25.58 -4.28 13.32
N LEU A 486 -24.94 -3.17 13.70
CA LEU A 486 -25.08 -1.87 13.05
C LEU A 486 -24.41 -1.84 11.68
N LYS A 487 -25.12 -1.25 10.73
CA LYS A 487 -24.74 -1.15 9.32
C LYS A 487 -24.53 0.29 8.90
N GLU A 488 -23.87 0.46 7.75
CA GLU A 488 -23.83 1.75 7.09
C GLU A 488 -25.24 2.26 6.80
N GLY A 489 -25.49 3.53 7.09
CA GLY A 489 -26.79 4.18 6.95
C GLY A 489 -27.68 4.09 8.19
N ASP A 490 -27.38 3.19 9.14
CA ASP A 490 -28.07 3.16 10.43
C ASP A 490 -27.82 4.46 11.19
N THR A 491 -28.77 4.82 12.06
CA THR A 491 -28.72 6.07 12.81
C THR A 491 -28.76 5.79 14.29
N ILE A 492 -27.71 6.21 14.99
CA ILE A 492 -27.63 6.16 16.46
C ILE A 492 -27.92 7.54 17.04
N ALA A 493 -28.38 7.57 18.29
CA ALA A 493 -28.57 8.80 19.05
C ALA A 493 -27.52 8.91 20.17
N VAL A 494 -26.82 10.04 20.23
CA VAL A 494 -25.73 10.25 21.21
C VAL A 494 -25.80 11.63 21.86
N ASP A 495 -25.45 11.69 23.13
CA ASP A 495 -25.28 12.93 23.88
C ASP A 495 -23.79 13.25 24.10
N GLY A 496 -23.47 13.95 25.19
CA GLY A 496 -22.12 14.19 25.63
C GLY A 496 -21.42 15.35 24.93
N SER A 497 -20.12 15.45 25.19
CA SER A 497 -19.30 16.57 24.71
C SER A 497 -18.79 16.32 23.29
N LYS A 498 -18.65 17.38 22.49
CA LYS A 498 -18.08 17.32 21.14
C LYS A 498 -16.82 18.18 21.05
N SER A 499 -15.72 17.58 20.63
CA SER A 499 -14.44 18.28 20.43
C SER A 499 -14.44 19.14 19.17
N LYS A 500 -13.47 20.05 19.06
CA LYS A 500 -13.27 20.89 17.85
C LYS A 500 -13.01 20.07 16.57
N ARG A 501 -12.47 18.86 16.72
CA ARG A 501 -12.18 17.93 15.61
C ARG A 501 -13.38 17.03 15.28
N GLY A 502 -14.54 17.26 15.90
CA GLY A 502 -15.76 16.52 15.62
C GLY A 502 -15.88 15.18 16.34
N VAL A 503 -15.02 14.90 17.32
CA VAL A 503 -15.10 13.70 18.16
C VAL A 503 -16.18 13.91 19.22
N ILE A 504 -17.13 12.99 19.31
CA ILE A 504 -18.18 12.95 20.34
C ILE A 504 -17.74 11.95 21.40
N HIS A 505 -17.72 12.40 22.66
CA HIS A 505 -17.53 11.57 23.84
C HIS A 505 -18.90 11.43 24.52
N PRO A 506 -19.67 10.37 24.19
CA PRO A 506 -21.02 10.18 24.68
C PRO A 506 -21.01 9.75 26.15
N GLU A 507 -22.02 10.20 26.90
CA GLU A 507 -22.37 9.58 28.18
C GLU A 507 -23.34 8.42 27.92
N HIS A 508 -24.25 8.61 26.95
CA HIS A 508 -25.23 7.62 26.52
C HIS A 508 -25.23 7.46 24.99
N VAL A 509 -25.40 6.22 24.55
CA VAL A 509 -25.57 5.85 23.14
C VAL A 509 -26.82 4.99 23.05
N VAL A 510 -27.78 5.39 22.23
CA VAL A 510 -28.92 4.53 21.86
C VAL A 510 -28.71 4.03 20.45
N ILE A 511 -28.71 2.70 20.32
CA ILE A 511 -28.46 1.97 19.05
C ILE A 511 -29.70 1.23 18.56
#